data_AF-A0A3D2C7C6-F1
#
_entry.id   AF-A0A3D2C7C6-F1
#
_cell.length_a   1.000
_cell.length_b   1.000
_cell.length_c   1.000
_cell.angle_alpha   90.00
_cell.angle_beta   90.00
_cell.angle_gamma   90.00
#
_symmetry.space_group_name_H-M   'P 1'
#
loop_
_entity.id
_entity.type
_entity.pdbx_description
1 polymer ?
#
loop_
_entity_poly.entity_id
_entity_poly.type
_entity_poly.pdbx_seq_one_letter_code
_entity_poly.pdbx_strand_id
1 'polypeptide(L)'
;MNKESVSTLVVSILTVGSVMCTTKSGGGGRDTAGTSDDSGYVDACESSADCGDDQTCVDGVCVTDGALRFTLQWDDQTDLDLYVTTPAGNTISYSNRSADGGRLDVDDTRGGANSVENIHFNEDLASGPYEYWVNNYDNNSASWRLSVHVDGSEVAAVSDSFRPEDSDSEHFTFEY
;
A
#
# COMPACT_ATOMS: atom_id res chain seq x y z
N MET A 1 -21.19 -25.89 -22.46
CA MET A 1 -21.91 -25.99 -21.17
C MET A 1 -20.86 -26.37 -20.14
N ASN A 2 -20.42 -25.54 -19.20
CA ASN A 2 -21.11 -24.47 -18.46
C ASN A 2 -20.19 -23.25 -18.31
N LYS A 3 -20.75 -22.05 -18.47
CA LYS A 3 -20.13 -20.81 -17.97
C LYS A 3 -20.72 -20.60 -16.57
N GLU A 4 -19.93 -20.85 -15.54
CA GLU A 4 -20.33 -20.57 -14.16
C GLU A 4 -20.17 -19.07 -13.90
N SER A 5 -21.13 -18.51 -13.15
CA SER A 5 -21.39 -17.08 -12.94
C SER A 5 -20.18 -16.25 -12.50
N VAL A 6 -19.98 -15.12 -13.16
CA VAL A 6 -19.20 -14.00 -12.62
C VAL A 6 -20.10 -13.30 -11.59
N SER A 7 -19.76 -13.43 -10.30
CA SER A 7 -20.43 -12.70 -9.22
C SER A 7 -19.64 -11.42 -8.96
N THR A 8 -20.07 -10.31 -9.56
CA THR A 8 -19.56 -8.97 -9.22
C THR A 8 -19.91 -8.67 -7.76
N LEU A 9 -18.90 -8.67 -6.89
CA LEU A 9 -19.05 -8.21 -5.51
C LEU A 9 -18.94 -6.68 -5.51
N VAL A 10 -20.08 -5.99 -5.59
CA VAL A 10 -20.14 -4.55 -5.32
C VAL A 10 -20.01 -4.33 -3.81
N VAL A 11 -18.81 -3.99 -3.34
CA VAL A 11 -18.59 -3.52 -1.97
C VAL A 11 -19.27 -2.15 -1.84
N SER A 12 -20.50 -2.14 -1.32
CA SER A 12 -21.23 -0.92 -1.01
C SER A 12 -20.77 -0.41 0.36
N ILE A 13 -20.02 0.69 0.37
CA ILE A 13 -19.55 1.33 1.60
C ILE A 13 -20.73 2.00 2.30
N LEU A 14 -21.04 1.57 3.54
CA LEU A 14 -21.84 2.35 4.47
C LEU A 14 -20.97 3.49 5.01
N THR A 15 -21.33 4.72 4.68
CA THR A 15 -20.74 5.91 5.29
C THR A 15 -21.10 5.94 6.78
N VAL A 16 -20.10 5.75 7.65
CA VAL A 16 -20.23 6.05 9.08
C VAL A 16 -19.73 7.47 9.29
N GLY A 17 -20.63 8.36 9.71
CA GLY A 17 -20.34 9.77 9.92
C GLY A 17 -19.19 9.99 10.93
N SER A 18 -18.30 10.91 10.58
CA SER A 18 -17.14 11.30 11.36
C SER A 18 -17.54 11.80 12.76
N VAL A 19 -16.97 11.19 13.80
CA VAL A 19 -16.93 11.78 15.14
C VAL A 19 -15.64 12.60 15.23
N MET A 20 -15.78 13.93 15.21
CA MET A 20 -14.68 14.85 15.49
C MET A 20 -14.29 14.75 16.96
N CYS A 21 -13.13 14.19 17.27
CA CYS A 21 -12.52 14.30 18.60
C CYS A 21 -11.61 15.54 18.63
N THR A 22 -12.07 16.61 19.26
CA THR A 22 -11.21 17.76 19.60
C THR A 22 -10.41 17.42 20.85
N THR A 23 -9.09 17.28 20.71
CA THR A 23 -8.17 17.35 21.85
C THR A 23 -7.47 18.70 21.90
N LYS A 24 -7.21 19.10 23.14
CA LYS A 24 -6.97 20.44 23.63
C LYS A 24 -5.47 20.68 23.76
N SER A 25 -5.05 21.92 23.47
CA SER A 25 -3.71 22.48 23.69
C SER A 25 -3.05 22.11 25.02
N GLY A 26 -1.77 21.74 24.93
CA GLY A 26 -0.74 21.70 25.98
C GLY A 26 0.41 20.81 25.48
N GLY A 27 1.68 21.20 25.35
CA GLY A 27 2.44 22.26 25.98
C GLY A 27 3.68 21.64 26.63
N GLY A 28 4.78 21.53 25.88
CA GLY A 28 6.16 21.48 26.38
C GLY A 28 6.73 20.10 26.76
N GLY A 29 7.91 19.80 26.19
CA GLY A 29 8.79 18.73 26.69
C GLY A 29 9.72 18.18 25.61
N ARG A 30 10.82 18.90 25.31
CA ARG A 30 12.00 18.26 24.73
C ARG A 30 12.60 17.39 25.82
N ASP A 31 12.67 16.08 25.60
CA ASP A 31 13.65 15.23 26.26
C ASP A 31 14.13 14.18 25.25
N THR A 32 15.33 14.42 24.73
CA THR A 32 16.15 13.42 24.05
C THR A 32 16.59 12.36 25.07
N ALA A 33 16.08 11.15 24.93
CA ALA A 33 16.70 9.94 25.47
C ALA A 33 16.11 8.72 24.76
N GLY A 34 16.41 8.57 23.46
CA GLY A 34 16.34 7.26 22.82
C GLY A 34 17.35 6.37 23.52
N THR A 35 16.86 5.43 24.31
CA THR A 35 17.67 4.33 24.81
C THR A 35 18.03 3.49 23.60
N SER A 36 19.28 3.63 23.16
CA SER A 36 19.90 2.76 22.18
C SER A 36 19.90 1.32 22.72
N ASP A 37 18.97 0.50 22.25
CA ASP A 37 19.18 -0.94 22.26
C ASP A 37 20.21 -1.26 21.16
N ASP A 38 21.39 -1.60 21.65
CA ASP A 38 22.58 -2.07 20.93
C ASP A 38 22.31 -3.47 20.36
N SER A 39 21.46 -3.54 19.36
CA SER A 39 21.45 -4.63 18.38
C SER A 39 21.45 -3.96 17.01
N GLY A 40 22.58 -3.99 16.31
CA GLY A 40 22.80 -3.36 15.00
C GLY A 40 21.91 -3.90 13.88
N TYR A 41 20.60 -3.76 14.05
CA TYR A 41 19.53 -4.08 13.13
C TYR A 41 18.97 -2.74 12.64
N VAL A 42 18.95 -2.57 11.32
CA VAL A 42 18.71 -1.31 10.63
C VAL A 42 17.31 -0.74 10.91
N ASP A 43 17.26 0.57 11.14
CA ASP A 43 16.30 1.59 10.64
C ASP A 43 14.86 1.16 10.25
N ALA A 44 14.28 0.20 10.96
CA ALA A 44 12.88 -0.17 10.81
C ALA A 44 12.03 0.71 11.73
N CYS A 45 10.91 1.22 11.23
CA CYS A 45 9.95 1.92 12.08
C CYS A 45 9.20 0.93 12.98
N GLU A 46 8.94 1.27 14.24
CA GLU A 46 8.04 0.47 15.09
C GLU A 46 6.64 1.08 15.11
N SER A 47 6.54 2.36 14.78
CA SER A 47 5.32 3.13 14.74
C SER A 47 5.40 4.25 13.70
N SER A 48 4.26 4.79 13.27
CA SER A 48 4.24 5.95 12.37
C SER A 48 4.90 7.20 12.97
N ALA A 49 5.14 7.24 14.29
CA ALA A 49 5.87 8.34 14.93
C ALA A 49 7.39 8.30 14.63
N ASP A 50 7.90 7.18 14.13
CA ASP A 50 9.29 7.01 13.71
C ASP A 50 9.52 7.49 12.26
N CYS A 51 8.43 7.73 11.52
CA CYS A 51 8.46 8.15 10.13
C CYS A 51 8.33 9.68 9.97
N GLY A 52 8.51 10.19 8.76
CA GLY A 52 8.26 11.60 8.43
C GLY A 52 6.79 12.01 8.63
N ASP A 53 6.54 13.32 8.68
CA ASP A 53 5.21 13.89 8.98
C ASP A 53 4.08 13.42 8.02
N ASP A 54 4.43 13.05 6.79
CA ASP A 54 3.54 12.57 5.72
C ASP A 54 3.62 11.05 5.49
N GLN A 55 4.26 10.33 6.40
CA GLN A 55 4.52 8.90 6.28
C GLN A 55 3.86 8.09 7.39
N THR A 56 3.63 6.82 7.11
CA THR A 56 3.14 5.85 8.07
C THR A 56 3.99 4.59 8.04
N CYS A 57 4.06 3.88 9.16
CA CYS A 57 4.85 2.67 9.27
C CYS A 57 4.04 1.46 8.81
N VAL A 58 4.52 0.74 7.79
CA VAL A 58 3.94 -0.50 7.27
C VAL A 58 5.00 -1.59 7.36
N ASP A 59 4.75 -2.61 8.20
CA ASP A 59 5.67 -3.73 8.47
C ASP A 59 7.12 -3.33 8.80
N GLY A 60 7.33 -2.14 9.35
CA GLY A 60 8.67 -1.65 9.65
C GLY A 60 9.31 -0.83 8.55
N VAL A 61 8.57 -0.52 7.48
CA VAL A 61 8.98 0.37 6.40
C VAL A 61 8.13 1.65 6.44
N CYS A 62 8.79 2.81 6.44
CA CYS A 62 8.08 4.09 6.31
C CYS A 62 7.65 4.29 4.85
N VAL A 63 6.35 4.38 4.62
CA VAL A 63 5.74 4.68 3.31
C VAL A 63 4.99 6.00 3.38
N THR A 64 4.92 6.74 2.28
CA THR A 64 4.08 7.96 2.21
C THR A 64 2.61 7.56 2.27
N ASP A 65 1.84 8.17 3.17
CA ASP A 65 0.45 7.79 3.42
C ASP A 65 -0.47 8.32 2.30
N GLY A 66 -0.32 9.59 1.95
CA GLY A 66 -1.12 10.26 0.92
C GLY A 66 -2.63 10.33 1.21
N ALA A 67 -3.38 10.95 0.31
CA ALA A 67 -4.84 10.98 0.35
C ALA A 67 -5.45 9.66 -0.16
N LEU A 68 -4.77 8.99 -1.10
CA LEU A 68 -5.04 7.63 -1.55
C LEU A 68 -3.71 6.90 -1.69
N ARG A 69 -3.61 5.67 -1.18
CA ARG A 69 -2.48 4.79 -1.46
C ARG A 69 -2.87 3.34 -1.66
N PHE A 70 -2.04 2.66 -2.42
CA PHE A 70 -2.05 1.23 -2.66
C PHE A 70 -0.75 0.66 -2.09
N THR A 71 -0.86 -0.38 -1.26
CA THR A 71 0.30 -0.93 -0.57
C THR A 71 0.29 -2.45 -0.67
N LEU A 72 1.37 -2.98 -1.24
CA LEU A 72 1.66 -4.40 -1.38
C LEU A 72 2.60 -4.82 -0.26
N GLN A 73 2.32 -5.96 0.37
CA GLN A 73 3.09 -6.53 1.48
C GLN A 73 3.31 -8.04 1.23
N TRP A 74 4.52 -8.53 1.47
CA TRP A 74 4.86 -9.96 1.41
C TRP A 74 6.10 -10.28 2.25
N ASP A 75 6.29 -11.57 2.54
CA ASP A 75 7.40 -12.06 3.38
C ASP A 75 8.33 -13.05 2.66
N ASP A 76 7.94 -13.50 1.46
CA ASP A 76 8.70 -14.46 0.68
C ASP A 76 9.91 -13.80 -0.01
N GLN A 77 11.03 -14.53 -0.13
CA GLN A 77 12.25 -14.05 -0.78
C GLN A 77 12.08 -14.07 -2.31
N THR A 78 11.30 -13.13 -2.84
CA THR A 78 11.02 -12.96 -4.26
C THR A 78 10.68 -11.51 -4.57
N ASP A 79 10.94 -11.08 -5.80
CA ASP A 79 10.51 -9.79 -6.32
C ASP A 79 9.01 -9.84 -6.74
N LEU A 80 8.18 -9.01 -6.11
CA LEU A 80 6.79 -8.75 -6.47
C LEU A 80 6.61 -7.26 -6.73
N ASP A 81 5.94 -6.92 -7.83
CA ASP A 81 5.72 -5.54 -8.21
C ASP A 81 4.25 -5.13 -8.02
N LEU A 82 4.04 -3.91 -7.53
CA LEU A 82 2.77 -3.23 -7.47
C LEU A 82 2.52 -2.42 -8.75
N TYR A 83 1.35 -2.64 -9.34
CA TYR A 83 0.86 -1.88 -10.48
C TYR A 83 -0.44 -1.18 -10.14
N VAL A 84 -0.56 0.09 -10.56
CA VAL A 84 -1.78 0.89 -10.44
C VAL A 84 -2.02 1.67 -11.73
N THR A 85 -3.14 1.44 -12.40
CA THR A 85 -3.62 2.24 -13.54
C THR A 85 -4.63 3.26 -13.06
N THR A 86 -4.38 4.53 -13.38
CA THR A 86 -5.22 5.67 -13.02
C THR A 86 -6.49 5.74 -13.88
N PRO A 87 -7.50 6.54 -13.51
CA PRO A 87 -8.68 6.76 -14.35
C PRO A 87 -8.38 7.33 -15.74
N ALA A 88 -7.23 7.98 -15.92
CA ALA A 88 -6.76 8.49 -17.22
C ALA A 88 -6.12 7.40 -18.11
N GLY A 89 -5.92 6.18 -17.57
CA GLY A 89 -5.35 5.03 -18.26
C GLY A 89 -3.83 4.95 -18.23
N ASN A 90 -3.15 5.73 -17.38
CA ASN A 90 -1.70 5.63 -17.21
C ASN A 90 -1.37 4.69 -16.05
N THR A 91 -0.43 3.79 -16.27
CA THR A 91 -0.02 2.80 -15.27
C THR A 91 1.25 3.23 -14.55
N ILE A 92 1.24 3.12 -13.22
CA ILE A 92 2.37 3.35 -12.32
C ILE A 92 2.89 1.99 -11.86
N SER A 93 4.20 1.78 -11.95
CA SER A 93 4.92 0.58 -11.49
C SER A 93 6.43 0.85 -11.40
N TYR A 94 7.26 -0.16 -11.12
CA TYR A 94 8.73 -0.03 -11.13
C TYR A 94 9.27 0.61 -12.42
N SER A 95 8.62 0.33 -13.56
CA SER A 95 9.04 0.81 -14.88
C SER A 95 8.59 2.23 -15.21
N ASN A 96 7.45 2.65 -14.63
CA ASN A 96 6.93 4.01 -14.73
C ASN A 96 6.52 4.50 -13.34
N ARG A 97 7.47 5.10 -12.62
CA ARG A 97 7.30 5.38 -11.19
C ARG A 97 6.31 6.50 -10.85
N SER A 98 5.77 7.23 -11.82
CA SER A 98 4.81 8.31 -11.56
C SER A 98 3.93 8.62 -12.76
N ALA A 99 2.64 8.82 -12.52
CA ALA A 99 1.66 9.30 -13.49
C ALA A 99 0.47 9.94 -12.76
N ASP A 100 -0.15 10.97 -13.38
CA ASP A 100 -1.39 11.61 -12.91
C ASP A 100 -1.46 11.89 -11.38
N GLY A 101 -0.37 12.43 -10.83
CA GLY A 101 -0.28 12.77 -9.39
C GLY A 101 0.12 11.62 -8.46
N GLY A 102 0.20 10.39 -8.98
CA GLY A 102 0.65 9.22 -8.22
C GLY A 102 2.15 8.96 -8.32
N ARG A 103 2.71 8.32 -7.29
CA ARG A 103 4.14 8.00 -7.19
C ARG A 103 4.40 6.67 -6.48
N LEU A 104 5.27 5.83 -7.07
CA LEU A 104 5.93 4.70 -6.39
C LEU A 104 7.12 5.20 -5.57
N ASP A 105 6.97 5.26 -4.25
CA ASP A 105 7.99 5.76 -3.31
C ASP A 105 8.80 4.64 -2.66
N VAL A 106 8.18 3.51 -2.35
CA VAL A 106 8.84 2.29 -1.86
C VAL A 106 8.67 1.17 -2.87
N ASP A 107 9.77 0.49 -3.18
CA ASP A 107 9.94 -0.55 -4.20
C ASP A 107 10.98 -1.55 -3.67
N ASP A 108 10.54 -2.78 -3.36
CA ASP A 108 11.38 -3.84 -2.79
C ASP A 108 11.61 -4.97 -3.80
N THR A 109 12.72 -4.85 -4.52
CA THR A 109 13.17 -5.85 -5.52
C THR A 109 13.80 -7.12 -4.93
N ARG A 110 13.97 -7.22 -3.61
CA ARG A 110 14.64 -8.38 -2.98
C ARG A 110 13.64 -9.35 -2.40
N GLY A 111 12.57 -8.85 -1.81
CA GLY A 111 11.67 -9.65 -1.00
C GLY A 111 12.29 -10.05 0.35
N GLY A 112 11.59 -10.93 1.06
CA GLY A 112 11.91 -11.39 2.41
C GLY A 112 11.00 -10.76 3.45
N ALA A 113 11.31 -10.99 4.73
CA ALA A 113 10.47 -10.49 5.82
C ALA A 113 10.28 -8.98 5.71
N ASN A 114 9.03 -8.53 5.86
CA ASN A 114 8.63 -7.12 5.83
C ASN A 114 8.82 -6.41 4.48
N SER A 115 8.66 -7.13 3.36
CA SER A 115 8.76 -6.51 2.03
C SER A 115 7.51 -5.70 1.74
N VAL A 116 7.71 -4.48 1.22
CA VAL A 116 6.65 -3.52 0.96
C VAL A 116 6.88 -2.82 -0.38
N GLU A 117 5.82 -2.66 -1.17
CA GLU A 117 5.75 -1.62 -2.19
C GLU A 117 4.59 -0.67 -1.93
N ASN A 118 4.76 0.60 -2.31
CA ASN A 118 3.76 1.62 -2.06
C ASN A 118 3.62 2.61 -3.21
N ILE A 119 2.39 2.78 -3.69
CA ILE A 119 2.01 3.84 -4.63
C ILE A 119 1.01 4.75 -3.95
N HIS A 120 1.33 6.04 -3.83
CA HIS A 120 0.48 7.03 -3.17
C HIS A 120 0.15 8.21 -4.08
N PHE A 121 -0.89 8.95 -3.70
CA PHE A 121 -1.38 10.16 -4.35
C PHE A 121 -1.72 11.20 -3.27
N ASN A 122 -1.15 12.40 -3.35
CA ASN A 122 -1.30 13.43 -2.30
C ASN A 122 -2.41 14.46 -2.61
N GLU A 123 -2.54 14.85 -3.87
CA GLU A 123 -3.48 15.89 -4.31
C GLU A 123 -3.99 15.61 -5.74
N ASP A 124 -5.04 16.31 -6.16
CA ASP A 124 -5.64 16.21 -7.49
C ASP A 124 -6.06 14.79 -7.92
N LEU A 125 -6.57 14.01 -6.96
CA LEU A 125 -7.11 12.68 -7.20
C LEU A 125 -8.27 12.72 -8.19
N ALA A 126 -8.09 12.04 -9.32
CA ALA A 126 -9.13 11.92 -10.33
C ALA A 126 -10.22 10.97 -9.83
N SER A 127 -11.48 11.41 -9.86
CA SER A 127 -12.59 10.50 -9.59
C SER A 127 -12.71 9.44 -10.67
N GLY A 128 -13.06 8.22 -10.27
CA GLY A 128 -13.29 7.10 -11.17
C GLY A 128 -12.45 5.86 -10.82
N PRO A 129 -12.36 4.89 -11.76
CA PRO A 129 -11.77 3.60 -11.48
C PRO A 129 -10.24 3.68 -11.47
N TYR A 130 -9.66 3.25 -10.36
CA TYR A 130 -8.27 2.85 -10.27
C TYR A 130 -8.19 1.33 -10.35
N GLU A 131 -7.47 0.82 -11.35
CA GLU A 131 -7.19 -0.61 -11.48
C GLU A 131 -5.84 -0.92 -10.81
N TYR A 132 -5.75 -2.00 -10.05
CA TYR A 132 -4.55 -2.34 -9.30
C TYR A 132 -4.36 -3.86 -9.19
N TRP A 133 -3.11 -4.30 -9.24
CA TRP A 133 -2.75 -5.72 -9.22
C TRP A 133 -1.32 -5.94 -8.74
N VAL A 134 -0.99 -7.21 -8.47
CA VAL A 134 0.36 -7.67 -8.17
C VAL A 134 0.92 -8.39 -9.40
N ASN A 135 2.14 -8.04 -9.80
CA ASN A 135 2.90 -8.79 -10.79
C ASN A 135 3.97 -9.64 -10.07
N ASN A 136 4.09 -10.90 -10.48
CA ASN A 136 5.07 -11.84 -9.99
C ASN A 136 6.32 -11.81 -10.86
N TYR A 137 7.16 -10.79 -10.65
CA TYR A 137 8.32 -10.51 -11.50
C TYR A 137 9.25 -11.72 -11.64
N ASP A 138 9.57 -12.35 -10.51
CA ASP A 138 10.47 -13.50 -10.42
C ASP A 138 9.80 -14.84 -10.77
N ASN A 139 8.47 -14.87 -10.95
CA ASN A 139 7.67 -16.07 -11.23
C ASN A 139 7.81 -17.17 -10.16
N ASN A 140 7.98 -16.79 -8.89
CA ASN A 140 8.06 -17.72 -7.76
C ASN A 140 6.72 -17.86 -7.03
N SER A 141 6.62 -18.85 -6.14
CA SER A 141 5.52 -18.87 -5.18
C SER A 141 5.72 -17.80 -4.12
N ALA A 142 4.69 -17.02 -3.84
CA ALA A 142 4.67 -16.07 -2.73
C ALA A 142 3.25 -15.82 -2.24
N SER A 143 3.08 -15.65 -0.94
CA SER A 143 1.87 -15.11 -0.35
C SER A 143 1.99 -13.59 -0.21
N TRP A 144 0.93 -12.88 -0.58
CA TRP A 144 0.95 -11.43 -0.61
C TRP A 144 -0.37 -10.84 -0.12
N ARG A 145 -0.31 -9.58 0.29
CA ARG A 145 -1.47 -8.76 0.67
C ARG A 145 -1.39 -7.42 -0.04
N LEU A 146 -2.46 -7.04 -0.73
CA LEU A 146 -2.58 -5.76 -1.41
C LEU A 146 -3.75 -4.98 -0.80
N SER A 147 -3.49 -3.76 -0.33
CA SER A 147 -4.47 -2.92 0.37
C SER A 147 -4.60 -1.52 -0.23
N VAL A 148 -5.77 -0.93 -0.06
CA VAL A 148 -6.11 0.43 -0.48
C VAL A 148 -6.48 1.24 0.75
N HIS A 149 -5.87 2.42 0.89
CA HIS A 149 -6.11 3.34 2.01
C HIS A 149 -6.55 4.70 1.49
N VAL A 150 -7.55 5.30 2.14
CA VAL A 150 -8.02 6.67 1.88
C VAL A 150 -7.90 7.47 3.16
N ASP A 151 -7.19 8.60 3.12
CA ASP A 151 -6.91 9.45 4.29
C ASP A 151 -6.39 8.63 5.49
N GLY A 152 -5.42 7.74 5.23
CA GLY A 152 -4.81 6.85 6.22
C GLY A 152 -5.69 5.69 6.71
N SER A 153 -6.93 5.58 6.25
CA SER A 153 -7.84 4.49 6.62
C SER A 153 -7.86 3.40 5.57
N GLU A 154 -7.63 2.14 5.97
CA GLU A 154 -7.79 1.00 5.06
C GLU A 154 -9.27 0.84 4.66
N VAL A 155 -9.54 0.94 3.36
CA VAL A 155 -10.90 0.84 2.80
C VAL A 155 -11.12 -0.45 2.02
N ALA A 156 -10.05 -1.10 1.56
CA ALA A 156 -10.09 -2.41 0.90
C ALA A 156 -8.78 -3.16 1.10
N ALA A 157 -8.84 -4.49 1.10
CA ALA A 157 -7.68 -5.35 1.06
C ALA A 157 -8.02 -6.70 0.43
N VAL A 158 -7.04 -7.29 -0.25
CA VAL A 158 -7.10 -8.65 -0.78
C VAL A 158 -5.79 -9.37 -0.46
N SER A 159 -5.89 -10.67 -0.21
CA SER A 159 -4.72 -11.52 0.03
C SER A 159 -4.88 -12.79 -0.78
N ASP A 160 -3.80 -13.21 -1.42
CA ASP A 160 -3.75 -14.44 -2.19
C ASP A 160 -2.30 -14.97 -2.21
N SER A 161 -2.04 -15.96 -3.04
CA SER A 161 -0.71 -16.51 -3.27
C SER A 161 -0.49 -16.85 -4.74
N PHE A 162 0.71 -16.57 -5.22
CA PHE A 162 1.20 -17.08 -6.49
C PHE A 162 1.69 -18.52 -6.37
N ARG A 163 1.51 -19.26 -7.45
CA ARG A 163 2.25 -20.49 -7.75
C ARG A 163 3.38 -20.14 -8.73
N PRO A 164 4.38 -21.03 -8.87
CA PRO A 164 5.35 -20.88 -9.95
C PRO A 164 4.64 -20.76 -11.30
N GLU A 165 5.16 -19.89 -12.17
CA GLU A 165 4.61 -19.55 -13.51
C GLU A 165 3.36 -18.66 -13.52
N ASP A 166 2.73 -18.35 -12.37
CA ASP A 166 1.72 -17.30 -12.31
C ASP A 166 2.42 -15.94 -12.51
N SER A 167 1.95 -15.12 -13.44
CA SER A 167 2.59 -13.85 -13.81
C SER A 167 1.93 -12.64 -13.18
N ASP A 168 0.60 -12.61 -13.12
CA ASP A 168 -0.18 -11.52 -12.53
C ASP A 168 -1.30 -12.07 -11.64
N SER A 169 -1.70 -11.31 -10.63
CA SER A 169 -2.94 -11.56 -9.89
C SER A 169 -4.16 -11.25 -10.77
N GLU A 170 -5.37 -11.48 -10.24
CA GLU A 170 -6.54 -10.77 -10.77
C GLU A 170 -6.29 -9.25 -10.68
N HIS A 171 -6.86 -8.51 -11.63
CA HIS A 171 -6.88 -7.06 -11.57
C HIS A 171 -8.11 -6.60 -10.79
N PHE A 172 -7.87 -5.83 -9.74
CA PHE A 172 -8.91 -5.28 -8.89
C PHE A 172 -9.23 -3.86 -9.31
N THR A 173 -10.42 -3.39 -8.95
CA THR A 173 -10.83 -2.00 -9.22
C THR A 173 -11.31 -1.35 -7.94
N PHE A 174 -10.87 -0.11 -7.72
CA PHE A 174 -11.33 0.75 -6.64
C PHE A 174 -11.90 2.04 -7.26
N GLU A 175 -13.13 2.39 -6.87
CA GLU A 175 -13.79 3.62 -7.30
C GLU A 175 -13.53 4.71 -6.25
N TYR A 176 -12.79 5.75 -6.63
CA TYR A 176 -12.51 6.93 -5.80
C TYR A 176 -13.48 8.08 -6.12
#